data_AF-A0A8H5WQG4-F1
#
_entry.id   AF-A0A8H5WQG4-F1
#
_cell.length_a   1.000
_cell.length_b   1.000
_cell.length_c   1.000
_cell.angle_alpha   90.00
_cell.angle_beta   90.00
_cell.angle_gamma   90.00
#
_symmetry.space_group_name_H-M   'P 1'
#
loop_
_entity.id
_entity.type
_entity.pdbx_description
1 polymer ?
#
loop_
_entity_poly.entity_id
_entity_poly.type
_entity_poly.pdbx_seq_one_letter_code
_entity_poly.pdbx_strand_id
1 'polypeptide(L)'
;MQSSNTVYEVDFKWKKMKALVSEKDPQTNTSTPKYIVDYHAFKCTALVFHPYEDPEAVIGTGTLHPVTIHATYELHGQKGTIKALKRFMTSYTHLSYNYSNSPDGTPAAMTWTSGSSFKTWDFICLDEQESAVAKFSANCWSLNNIGCVEFLGPKANDPAAREEILVTGMTLFYQMVLRATNFLNFGGAIFARAGPLDKEAAPKRPMENADGKSIRELEATSGIDPGFEKP
;
A
#
# COMPACT_ATOMS: atom_id res chain seq x y z
N MET A 1 26.16 -7.05 0.70
CA MET A 1 25.79 -5.97 1.65
C MET A 1 24.39 -6.29 2.13
N GLN A 2 24.20 -6.52 3.42
CA GLN A 2 22.84 -6.69 3.98
C GLN A 2 22.10 -5.36 3.77
N SER A 3 21.08 -5.36 2.92
CA SER A 3 20.18 -4.22 2.78
C SER A 3 19.56 -3.98 4.15
N SER A 4 19.84 -2.83 4.77
CA SER A 4 19.16 -2.43 6.00
C SER A 4 17.70 -2.20 5.65
N ASN A 5 16.85 -3.19 5.88
CA ASN A 5 15.42 -3.07 5.66
C ASN A 5 14.87 -1.99 6.60
N THR A 6 14.24 -0.96 6.05
CA THR A 6 13.48 0.01 6.84
C THR A 6 12.29 -0.70 7.47
N VAL A 7 12.04 -0.42 8.76
CA VAL A 7 10.91 -0.97 9.49
C VAL A 7 10.09 0.18 10.07
N TYR A 8 8.78 0.16 9.81
CA TYR A 8 7.84 1.03 10.50
C TYR A 8 7.17 0.25 11.62
N GLU A 9 7.21 0.80 12.84
CA GLU A 9 6.46 0.31 14.00
C GLU A 9 5.13 1.06 14.09
N VAL A 10 4.03 0.31 14.28
CA VAL A 10 2.67 0.84 14.35
C VAL A 10 2.13 0.67 15.77
N ASP A 11 2.26 1.75 16.55
CA ASP A 11 1.78 1.81 17.93
C ASP A 11 0.37 2.37 18.00
N PHE A 12 -0.59 1.58 18.46
CA PHE A 12 -1.98 2.01 18.51
C PHE A 12 -2.35 2.53 19.89
N LYS A 13 -2.96 3.70 19.91
CA LYS A 13 -3.47 4.32 21.13
C LYS A 13 -4.99 4.29 21.10
N TRP A 14 -5.56 3.20 21.60
CA TRP A 14 -7.01 2.94 21.62
C TRP A 14 -7.84 4.08 22.23
N LYS A 15 -7.33 4.75 23.28
CA LYS A 15 -8.03 5.88 23.93
C LYS A 15 -8.25 7.09 23.01
N LYS A 16 -7.48 7.23 21.92
CA LYS A 16 -7.59 8.35 20.98
C LYS A 16 -8.07 7.94 19.60
N MET A 17 -8.25 6.63 19.35
CA MET A 17 -8.54 6.11 17.99
C MET A 17 -7.49 6.60 16.97
N LYS A 18 -6.22 6.60 17.38
CA LYS A 18 -5.07 6.98 16.55
C LYS A 18 -3.98 5.93 16.63
N ALA A 19 -3.28 5.68 15.53
CA ALA A 19 -2.01 4.96 15.52
C ALA A 19 -0.87 5.95 15.26
N LEU A 20 0.24 5.75 15.96
CA LEU A 20 1.50 6.40 15.66
C LEU A 20 2.36 5.43 14.85
N VAL A 21 2.81 5.87 13.69
CA VAL A 21 3.75 5.11 12.85
C VAL A 21 5.12 5.74 13.02
N SER A 22 6.08 4.94 13.49
CA SER A 22 7.46 5.37 13.72
C SER A 22 8.42 4.55 12.87
N GLU A 23 9.39 5.21 12.25
CA GLU A 23 10.50 4.54 11.57
C GLU A 23 11.53 4.10 12.60
N LYS A 24 11.84 2.81 12.61
CA LYS A 24 12.85 2.22 13.47
C LYS A 24 14.19 2.16 12.76
N ASP A 25 15.19 2.80 13.34
CA ASP A 25 16.56 2.67 12.89
C ASP A 25 17.14 1.31 13.35
N PRO A 26 17.56 0.41 12.43
CA PRO A 26 18.14 -0.88 12.78
C PRO A 26 19.46 -0.79 13.57
N GLN A 27 20.22 0.31 13.45
CA GLN A 27 21.53 0.46 14.09
C GLN A 27 21.43 1.08 15.48
N THR A 28 20.61 2.12 15.62
CA THR A 28 20.47 2.86 16.90
C THR A 28 19.29 2.38 17.74
N ASN A 29 18.44 1.50 17.19
CA ASN A 29 17.20 1.00 17.80
C ASN A 29 16.28 2.14 18.30
N THR A 30 16.42 3.32 17.68
CA THR A 30 15.64 4.52 18.01
C THR A 30 14.48 4.61 17.03
N SER A 31 13.27 4.84 17.57
CA SER A 31 12.05 4.98 16.77
C SER A 31 11.71 6.46 16.56
N THR A 32 11.67 6.90 15.31
CA THR A 32 11.37 8.27 14.92
C THR A 32 9.95 8.37 14.37
N PRO A 33 9.04 9.16 14.96
CA PRO A 33 7.68 9.33 14.45
C PRO A 33 7.66 9.85 13.00
N LYS A 34 6.85 9.24 12.14
CA LYS A 34 6.70 9.63 10.72
C LYS A 34 5.27 9.94 10.33
N TYR A 35 4.31 9.15 10.81
CA TYR A 35 2.91 9.33 10.44
C TYR A 35 1.97 9.14 11.62
N ILE A 36 0.79 9.74 11.52
CA ILE A 36 -0.34 9.54 12.42
C ILE A 36 -1.49 8.99 11.58
N VAL A 37 -2.08 7.89 12.04
CA VAL A 37 -3.26 7.29 11.38
C VAL A 37 -4.47 7.50 12.25
N ASP A 38 -5.45 8.22 11.74
CA ASP A 38 -6.70 8.53 12.43
C ASP A 38 -7.82 7.60 11.97
N TYR A 39 -8.49 7.00 12.94
CA TYR A 39 -9.58 6.06 12.71
C TYR A 39 -10.89 6.82 12.82
N HIS A 40 -11.41 7.24 11.67
CA HIS A 40 -12.66 7.99 11.58
C HIS A 40 -13.87 7.05 11.48
N ALA A 41 -15.01 7.53 11.99
CA ALA A 41 -16.35 6.93 11.99
C ALA A 41 -16.67 5.84 13.03
N PHE A 42 -17.96 5.73 13.37
CA PHE A 42 -18.54 4.65 14.18
C PHE A 42 -18.29 3.31 13.48
N LYS A 43 -17.55 2.40 14.12
CA LYS A 43 -17.00 1.13 13.57
C LYS A 43 -15.74 1.23 12.69
N CYS A 44 -14.98 2.33 12.74
CA CYS A 44 -13.67 2.48 12.09
C CYS A 44 -13.69 2.19 10.58
N THR A 45 -14.68 2.71 9.84
CA THR A 45 -14.80 2.45 8.40
C THR A 45 -13.90 3.33 7.55
N ALA A 46 -13.18 4.28 8.14
CA ALA A 46 -12.23 5.14 7.44
C ALA A 46 -10.92 5.28 8.23
N LEU A 47 -9.82 5.23 7.51
CA LEU A 47 -8.46 5.52 7.96
C LEU A 47 -8.00 6.79 7.25
N VAL A 48 -7.42 7.72 7.98
CA VAL A 48 -6.81 8.94 7.42
C VAL A 48 -5.36 8.99 7.86
N PHE A 49 -4.45 9.15 6.91
CA PHE A 49 -3.01 9.12 7.13
C PHE A 49 -2.47 10.54 7.03
N HIS A 50 -1.82 10.98 8.11
CA HIS A 50 -1.25 12.31 8.26
C HIS A 50 0.27 12.20 8.45
N PRO A 51 1.07 13.10 7.87
CA PRO A 51 2.45 13.31 8.27
C PRO A 51 2.53 13.65 9.76
N TYR A 52 3.60 13.23 10.43
CA TYR A 52 3.81 13.60 11.84
C TYR A 52 4.15 15.08 12.00
N GLU A 53 4.92 15.63 11.06
CA GLU A 53 5.38 17.04 11.07
C GLU A 53 4.27 18.03 10.74
N ASP A 54 3.31 17.62 9.89
CA ASP A 54 2.14 18.40 9.52
C ASP A 54 0.87 17.57 9.67
N PRO A 55 0.27 17.52 10.88
CA PRO A 55 -0.90 16.70 11.15
C PRO A 55 -2.18 17.12 10.41
N GLU A 56 -2.22 18.33 9.85
CA GLU A 56 -3.38 18.81 9.08
C GLU A 56 -3.33 18.33 7.62
N ALA A 57 -2.13 18.04 7.11
CA ALA A 57 -1.96 17.44 5.79
C ALA A 57 -2.45 15.98 5.75
N VAL A 58 -2.99 15.57 4.61
CA VAL A 58 -3.45 14.21 4.36
C VAL A 58 -2.64 13.62 3.22
N ILE A 59 -1.86 12.58 3.50
CA ILE A 59 -1.12 11.83 2.46
C ILE A 59 -1.98 10.76 1.82
N GLY A 60 -2.98 10.25 2.54
CA GLY A 60 -3.84 9.21 2.03
C GLY A 60 -5.00 8.87 2.94
N THR A 61 -5.93 8.10 2.40
CA THR A 61 -7.09 7.58 3.11
C THR A 61 -7.33 6.13 2.74
N GLY A 62 -7.88 5.36 3.68
CA GLY A 62 -8.37 4.00 3.46
C GLY A 62 -9.84 3.94 3.82
N THR A 63 -10.69 3.49 2.90
CA THR A 63 -12.13 3.30 3.18
C THR A 63 -12.45 1.82 3.21
N LEU A 64 -12.97 1.39 4.36
CA LEU A 64 -13.41 0.03 4.61
C LEU A 64 -14.89 -0.08 4.31
N HIS A 65 -15.29 -1.23 3.77
CA HIS A 65 -16.68 -1.47 3.46
C HIS A 65 -17.19 -2.68 4.25
N PRO A 66 -18.22 -2.49 5.10
CA PRO A 66 -18.74 -3.58 5.94
C PRO A 66 -19.37 -4.75 5.16
N VAL A 67 -19.86 -4.51 3.95
CA VAL A 67 -20.67 -5.47 3.17
C VAL A 67 -19.89 -6.10 2.02
N THR A 68 -19.01 -5.34 1.36
CA THR A 68 -18.18 -5.87 0.28
C THR A 68 -16.86 -6.42 0.80
N ILE A 69 -16.23 -7.30 0.01
CA ILE A 69 -14.94 -7.89 0.33
C ILE A 69 -13.78 -6.97 -0.05
N HIS A 70 -14.05 -5.88 -0.79
CA HIS A 70 -13.06 -4.91 -1.27
C HIS A 70 -12.91 -3.74 -0.31
N ALA A 71 -11.76 -3.08 -0.37
CA ALA A 71 -11.54 -1.77 0.25
C ALA A 71 -11.09 -0.78 -0.83
N THR A 72 -11.28 0.50 -0.59
CA THR A 72 -10.74 1.56 -1.45
C THR A 72 -9.71 2.36 -0.69
N TYR A 73 -8.81 3.00 -1.42
CA TYR A 73 -7.82 3.89 -0.82
C TYR A 73 -7.62 5.11 -1.72
N GLU A 74 -7.09 6.16 -1.13
CA GLU A 74 -6.61 7.33 -1.84
C GLU A 74 -5.19 7.62 -1.35
N LEU A 75 -4.26 7.90 -2.25
CA LEU A 75 -2.88 8.26 -1.93
C LEU A 75 -2.51 9.48 -2.77
N HIS A 76 -2.15 10.59 -2.13
CA HIS A 76 -1.80 11.86 -2.81
C HIS A 76 -2.84 12.28 -3.87
N GLY A 77 -4.13 12.18 -3.52
CA GLY A 77 -5.26 12.49 -4.41
C GLY A 77 -5.62 11.40 -5.43
N GLN A 78 -4.87 10.29 -5.47
CA GLN A 78 -5.07 9.22 -6.43
C GLN A 78 -5.87 8.08 -5.82
N LYS A 79 -7.03 7.81 -6.40
CA LYS A 79 -7.93 6.75 -5.93
C LYS A 79 -7.51 5.39 -6.48
N GLY A 80 -7.51 4.40 -5.59
CA GLY A 80 -7.24 3.01 -5.89
C GLY A 80 -8.21 2.08 -5.18
N THR A 81 -8.14 0.79 -5.51
CA THR A 81 -8.96 -0.26 -4.92
C THR A 81 -8.09 -1.43 -4.53
N ILE A 82 -8.35 -1.98 -3.35
CA ILE A 82 -7.78 -3.24 -2.85
C ILE A 82 -8.84 -4.31 -3.08
N LYS A 83 -8.69 -5.06 -4.17
CA LYS A 83 -9.68 -6.02 -4.65
C LYS A 83 -9.30 -7.44 -4.25
N ALA A 84 -10.26 -8.21 -3.75
CA ALA A 84 -10.01 -9.60 -3.41
C ALA A 84 -9.88 -10.43 -4.69
N LEU A 85 -8.79 -11.18 -4.81
CA LEU A 85 -8.59 -12.17 -5.86
C LEU A 85 -9.43 -13.43 -5.61
N LYS A 86 -9.62 -13.79 -4.35
CA LYS A 86 -10.38 -14.97 -3.92
C LYS A 86 -11.36 -14.59 -2.80
N ARG A 87 -12.51 -15.27 -2.73
CA ARG A 87 -13.56 -14.98 -1.74
C ARG A 87 -13.25 -15.52 -0.34
N PHE A 88 -12.59 -16.67 -0.26
CA PHE A 88 -12.35 -17.42 0.98
C PHE A 88 -10.88 -17.51 1.38
N MET A 89 -10.01 -16.80 0.67
CA MET A 89 -8.58 -16.78 0.92
C MET A 89 -8.10 -15.33 0.89
N THR A 90 -7.26 -14.98 1.86
CA THR A 90 -6.65 -13.66 1.95
C THR A 90 -5.64 -13.47 0.83
N SER A 91 -6.15 -13.01 -0.30
CA SER A 91 -5.37 -12.71 -1.49
C SER A 91 -6.03 -11.52 -2.15
N TYR A 92 -5.33 -10.40 -2.16
CA TYR A 92 -5.84 -9.11 -2.56
C TYR A 92 -4.87 -8.46 -3.54
N THR A 93 -5.39 -7.78 -4.54
CA THR A 93 -4.58 -7.06 -5.51
C THR A 93 -4.87 -5.57 -5.43
N HIS A 94 -3.82 -4.77 -5.60
CA HIS A 94 -3.91 -3.33 -5.84
C HIS A 94 -2.99 -2.96 -7.00
N LEU A 95 -3.33 -1.87 -7.69
CA LEU A 95 -2.49 -1.32 -8.74
C LEU A 95 -1.55 -0.28 -8.14
N SER A 96 -0.27 -0.42 -8.46
CA SER A 96 0.81 0.42 -8.00
C SER A 96 1.47 1.15 -9.16
N TYR A 97 1.64 2.45 -9.00
CA TYR A 97 2.38 3.25 -9.97
C TYR A 97 3.85 3.37 -9.57
N ASN A 98 4.13 3.33 -8.26
CA ASN A 98 5.49 3.36 -7.74
C ASN A 98 6.27 2.10 -8.08
N TYR A 99 5.61 0.94 -8.24
CA TYR A 99 6.24 -0.32 -8.61
C TYR A 99 6.14 -0.65 -10.12
N SER A 100 5.62 0.27 -10.95
CA SER A 100 5.59 0.06 -12.39
C SER A 100 7.00 0.07 -13.00
N ASN A 101 7.26 -0.89 -13.88
CA ASN A 101 8.44 -0.95 -14.75
C ASN A 101 8.06 -0.74 -16.23
N SER A 102 6.78 -0.45 -16.53
CA SER A 102 6.28 -0.31 -17.90
C SER A 102 6.52 1.10 -18.45
N PRO A 103 7.24 1.26 -19.58
CA PRO A 103 7.47 2.58 -20.20
C PRO A 103 6.17 3.30 -20.60
N ASP A 104 5.11 2.52 -20.83
CA ASP A 104 3.79 3.01 -21.21
C ASP A 104 2.97 3.60 -20.06
N GLY A 105 3.50 3.56 -18.84
CA GLY A 105 2.80 4.11 -17.68
C GLY A 105 1.73 3.20 -17.09
N THR A 106 1.70 1.93 -17.52
CA THR A 106 0.79 0.91 -16.99
C THR A 106 1.17 0.60 -15.55
N PRO A 107 0.25 0.65 -14.59
CA PRO A 107 0.57 0.33 -13.19
C PRO A 107 0.90 -1.16 -13.02
N ALA A 108 1.80 -1.46 -12.09
CA ALA A 108 2.10 -2.81 -11.66
C ALA A 108 0.97 -3.36 -10.79
N ALA A 109 0.53 -4.60 -11.02
CA ALA A 109 -0.41 -5.23 -10.10
C ALA A 109 0.34 -5.96 -8.99
N MET A 110 0.22 -5.42 -7.79
CA MET A 110 0.79 -6.00 -6.59
C MET A 110 -0.23 -6.91 -5.93
N THR A 111 0.26 -7.90 -5.19
CA THR A 111 -0.58 -8.88 -4.49
C THR A 111 -0.23 -8.94 -3.02
N TRP A 112 -1.19 -8.63 -2.17
CA TRP A 112 -1.16 -8.94 -0.75
C TRP A 112 -1.68 -10.35 -0.51
N THR A 113 -0.83 -11.22 0.02
CA THR A 113 -1.19 -12.56 0.49
C THR A 113 -1.02 -12.66 1.99
N SER A 114 -1.66 -13.63 2.64
CA SER A 114 -1.48 -13.85 4.07
C SER A 114 -0.68 -15.10 4.37
N GLY A 115 0.20 -14.98 5.36
CA GLY A 115 0.87 -16.09 6.04
C GLY A 115 0.47 -16.11 7.52
N SER A 116 -0.83 -16.12 7.84
CA SER A 116 -1.29 -16.09 9.23
C SER A 116 -0.74 -17.25 10.04
N SER A 117 -0.23 -16.94 11.23
CA SER A 117 0.04 -17.92 12.28
C SER A 117 -1.08 -17.87 13.34
N PHE A 118 -1.10 -18.81 14.28
CA PHE A 118 -2.07 -18.79 15.40
C PHE A 118 -1.96 -17.54 16.30
N LYS A 119 -0.85 -16.81 16.25
CA LYS A 119 -0.57 -15.66 17.13
C LYS A 119 -0.47 -14.33 16.38
N THR A 120 -0.20 -14.35 15.08
CA THR A 120 0.05 -13.16 14.28
C THR A 120 -0.71 -13.21 12.96
N TRP A 121 -1.21 -12.05 12.53
CA TRP A 121 -1.71 -11.87 11.17
C TRP A 121 -0.59 -11.22 10.35
N ASP A 122 0.03 -12.05 9.52
CA ASP A 122 1.07 -11.61 8.61
C ASP A 122 0.47 -11.48 7.21
N PHE A 123 0.75 -10.35 6.56
CA PHE A 123 0.43 -10.07 5.17
C PHE A 123 1.72 -9.73 4.45
N ILE A 124 1.95 -10.39 3.32
CA ILE A 124 3.13 -10.19 2.48
C ILE A 124 2.66 -9.54 1.19
N CYS A 125 3.26 -8.40 0.85
CA CYS A 125 3.05 -7.75 -0.44
C CYS A 125 4.08 -8.29 -1.44
N LEU A 126 3.58 -8.76 -2.57
CA LEU A 126 4.34 -9.30 -3.69
C LEU A 126 4.22 -8.35 -4.88
N ASP A 127 5.32 -8.16 -5.61
CA ASP A 127 5.33 -7.49 -6.91
C ASP A 127 4.84 -8.41 -8.05
N GLU A 128 4.97 -7.96 -9.31
CA GLU A 128 4.53 -8.73 -10.48
C GLU A 128 5.37 -9.98 -10.75
N GLN A 129 6.60 -10.01 -10.22
CA GLN A 129 7.55 -11.11 -10.30
C GLN A 129 7.42 -12.05 -9.10
N GLU A 130 6.35 -11.91 -8.31
CA GLU A 130 6.10 -12.66 -7.07
C GLU A 130 7.21 -12.49 -6.02
N SER A 131 8.00 -11.41 -6.11
CA SER A 131 9.05 -11.07 -5.14
C SER A 131 8.46 -10.25 -4.00
N ALA A 132 8.86 -10.58 -2.77
CA ALA A 132 8.37 -9.88 -1.59
C ALA A 132 8.97 -8.47 -1.49
N VAL A 133 8.10 -7.47 -1.41
CA VAL A 133 8.46 -6.05 -1.31
C VAL A 133 8.04 -5.40 0.00
N ALA A 134 7.12 -6.03 0.72
CA ALA A 134 6.80 -5.63 2.08
C ALA A 134 6.18 -6.77 2.88
N LYS A 135 6.31 -6.69 4.20
CA LYS A 135 5.61 -7.55 5.14
C LYS A 135 4.95 -6.71 6.22
N PHE A 136 3.64 -6.80 6.32
CA PHE A 136 2.87 -6.27 7.44
C PHE A 136 2.61 -7.41 8.45
N SER A 137 3.09 -7.25 9.67
CA SER A 137 2.89 -8.23 10.74
C SER A 137 2.15 -7.60 11.90
N ALA A 138 1.01 -8.16 12.28
CA ALA A 138 0.22 -7.72 13.42
C ALA A 138 0.10 -8.79 14.49
N ASN A 139 0.30 -8.41 15.75
CA ASN A 139 0.03 -9.29 16.88
C ASN A 139 -1.45 -9.19 17.26
N CYS A 140 -2.22 -10.24 16.98
CA CYS A 140 -3.66 -10.28 17.21
C CYS A 140 -4.07 -10.13 18.68
N TRP A 141 -3.12 -10.28 19.61
CA TRP A 141 -3.36 -10.32 21.06
C TRP A 141 -2.76 -9.13 21.81
N SER A 142 -2.09 -8.20 21.11
CA SER A 142 -1.48 -7.03 21.72
C SER A 142 -2.41 -5.81 21.64
N LEU A 143 -2.77 -5.26 22.80
CA LEU A 143 -3.63 -4.08 22.89
C LEU A 143 -2.94 -2.76 22.51
N ASN A 144 -1.60 -2.71 22.53
CA ASN A 144 -0.84 -1.45 22.41
C ASN A 144 0.10 -1.40 21.19
N ASN A 145 0.56 -2.56 20.71
CA ASN A 145 1.50 -2.65 19.59
C ASN A 145 0.82 -3.46 18.48
N ILE A 146 0.21 -2.76 17.53
CA ILE A 146 -0.69 -3.37 16.55
C ILE A 146 0.08 -4.12 15.49
N GLY A 147 1.28 -3.65 15.12
CA GLY A 147 2.10 -4.36 14.17
C GLY A 147 3.33 -3.60 13.72
N CYS A 148 4.04 -4.18 12.76
CA CYS A 148 5.13 -3.54 12.04
C CYS A 148 4.99 -3.75 10.54
N VAL A 149 5.54 -2.82 9.78
CA VAL A 149 5.70 -2.90 8.33
C VAL A 149 7.19 -2.98 8.04
N GLU A 150 7.63 -4.14 7.55
CA GLU A 150 8.98 -4.33 7.05
C GLU A 150 8.98 -4.09 5.54
N PHE A 151 9.80 -3.14 5.07
CA PHE A 151 9.96 -2.88 3.64
C PHE A 151 11.11 -3.73 3.11
N LEU A 152 10.87 -4.39 1.98
CA LEU A 152 11.78 -5.36 1.37
C LEU A 152 12.10 -4.94 -0.07
N GLY A 153 13.21 -5.46 -0.59
CA GLY A 153 13.60 -5.27 -1.98
C GLY A 153 14.14 -3.87 -2.30
N PRO A 154 14.34 -3.57 -3.60
CA PRO A 154 15.08 -2.38 -4.04
C PRO A 154 14.41 -1.04 -3.70
N LYS A 155 13.07 -1.02 -3.62
CA LYS A 155 12.28 0.18 -3.32
C LYS A 155 11.99 0.37 -1.82
N ALA A 156 12.64 -0.41 -0.95
CA ALA A 156 12.42 -0.35 0.49
C ALA A 156 12.71 1.03 1.11
N ASN A 157 13.63 1.79 0.51
CA ASN A 157 14.01 3.13 0.98
C ASN A 157 13.27 4.27 0.26
N ASP A 158 12.50 3.98 -0.78
CA ASP A 158 11.77 4.99 -1.56
C ASP A 158 10.57 5.51 -0.74
N PRO A 159 10.51 6.81 -0.39
CA PRO A 159 9.40 7.38 0.38
C PRO A 159 8.03 7.15 -0.25
N ALA A 160 7.90 7.30 -1.57
CA ALA A 160 6.61 7.19 -2.26
C ALA A 160 6.10 5.73 -2.23
N ALA A 161 7.01 4.78 -2.46
CA ALA A 161 6.71 3.36 -2.34
C ALA A 161 6.34 2.97 -0.90
N ARG A 162 7.02 3.52 0.10
CA ARG A 162 6.74 3.25 1.52
C ARG A 162 5.36 3.74 1.93
N GLU A 163 4.95 4.93 1.50
CA GLU A 163 3.62 5.48 1.79
C GLU A 163 2.51 4.66 1.14
N GLU A 164 2.69 4.24 -0.12
CA GLU A 164 1.73 3.38 -0.79
C GLU A 164 1.53 2.05 -0.04
N ILE A 165 2.63 1.41 0.34
CA ILE A 165 2.62 0.15 1.09
C ILE A 165 2.00 0.35 2.49
N LEU A 166 2.29 1.45 3.17
CA LEU A 166 1.72 1.76 4.47
C LEU A 166 0.20 1.92 4.37
N VAL A 167 -0.28 2.75 3.45
CA VAL A 167 -1.71 3.01 3.24
C VAL A 167 -2.43 1.73 2.84
N THR A 168 -1.93 1.00 1.84
CA THR A 168 -2.58 -0.21 1.35
C THR A 168 -2.54 -1.36 2.37
N GLY A 169 -1.39 -1.58 3.02
CA GLY A 169 -1.20 -2.63 4.01
C GLY A 169 -2.08 -2.45 5.26
N MET A 170 -2.10 -1.23 5.83
CA MET A 170 -2.96 -0.94 6.98
C MET A 170 -4.45 -0.99 6.61
N THR A 171 -4.83 -0.46 5.44
CA THR A 171 -6.22 -0.53 4.96
C THR A 171 -6.69 -1.98 4.82
N LEU A 172 -5.86 -2.85 4.23
CA LEU A 172 -6.17 -4.27 4.12
C LEU A 172 -6.30 -4.93 5.50
N PHE A 173 -5.35 -4.69 6.40
CA PHE A 173 -5.38 -5.26 7.74
C PHE A 173 -6.72 -4.93 8.44
N TYR A 174 -7.11 -3.66 8.47
CA TYR A 174 -8.36 -3.26 9.11
C TYR A 174 -9.61 -3.74 8.37
N GLN A 175 -9.58 -3.85 7.04
CA GLN A 175 -10.66 -4.52 6.30
C GLN A 175 -10.82 -5.97 6.77
N MET A 176 -9.72 -6.68 7.05
CA MET A 176 -9.77 -8.05 7.54
C MET A 176 -10.22 -8.14 9.01
N VAL A 177 -9.82 -7.20 9.86
CA VAL A 177 -10.34 -7.09 11.24
C VAL A 177 -11.85 -6.85 11.22
N LEU A 178 -12.33 -5.92 10.37
CA LEU A 178 -13.76 -5.65 10.21
C LEU A 178 -14.53 -6.88 9.73
N ARG A 179 -13.97 -7.65 8.79
CA ARG A 179 -14.57 -8.91 8.31
C ARG A 179 -14.60 -10.00 9.37
N ALA A 180 -13.53 -10.15 10.17
CA ALA A 180 -13.46 -11.15 11.22
C ALA A 180 -14.40 -10.85 12.39
N THR A 181 -14.64 -9.57 12.70
CA THR A 181 -15.52 -9.15 13.80
C THR A 181 -17.00 -9.09 13.41
N ASN A 182 -17.33 -9.07 12.11
CA ASN A 182 -18.70 -8.90 11.61
C ASN A 182 -19.23 -10.16 10.90
N PHE A 183 -19.23 -11.29 11.63
CA PHE A 183 -19.65 -12.63 11.16
C PHE A 183 -21.09 -12.72 10.60
N LEU A 184 -21.94 -11.72 10.81
CA LEU A 184 -23.30 -11.70 10.26
C LEU A 184 -23.36 -11.22 8.79
N ASN A 185 -22.25 -10.71 8.22
CA ASN A 185 -22.18 -10.18 6.84
C ASN A 185 -21.58 -11.15 5.80
N PHE A 186 -21.42 -12.44 6.12
CA PHE A 186 -20.93 -13.44 5.14
C PHE A 186 -21.82 -13.55 3.87
N GLY A 187 -23.09 -13.15 3.93
CA GLY A 187 -23.98 -13.09 2.76
C GLY A 187 -23.49 -12.14 1.65
N GLY A 188 -22.88 -11.00 2.00
CA GLY A 188 -22.34 -10.04 1.02
C GLY A 188 -21.11 -10.58 0.27
N ALA A 189 -20.31 -11.44 0.92
CA ALA A 189 -19.13 -12.06 0.31
C ALA A 189 -19.48 -13.07 -0.79
N ILE A 190 -20.68 -13.67 -0.75
CA ILE A 190 -21.17 -14.60 -1.78
C ILE A 190 -21.46 -13.84 -3.09
N PHE A 191 -21.97 -12.61 -3.00
CA PHE A 191 -22.33 -11.80 -4.17
C PHE A 191 -21.18 -10.91 -4.68
N ALA A 192 -20.15 -10.65 -3.89
CA ALA A 192 -19.01 -9.85 -4.31
C ALA A 192 -18.20 -10.54 -5.44
N ARG A 193 -17.88 -9.79 -6.50
CA ARG A 193 -17.07 -10.27 -7.63
C ARG A 193 -15.58 -10.24 -7.28
N ALA A 194 -15.03 -11.39 -6.92
CA ALA A 194 -13.58 -11.57 -6.79
C ALA A 194 -12.92 -11.69 -8.17
N GLY A 195 -11.66 -11.31 -8.27
CA GLY A 195 -10.86 -11.44 -9.50
C GLY A 195 -9.84 -10.31 -9.64
N PRO A 196 -8.90 -10.43 -10.59
CA PRO A 196 -7.86 -9.45 -10.80
C PRO A 196 -8.42 -8.06 -11.16
N LEU A 197 -7.61 -7.04 -10.94
CA LEU A 197 -7.84 -5.71 -11.50
C LEU A 197 -7.30 -5.69 -12.93
N ASP A 198 -8.05 -5.03 -13.82
CA ASP A 198 -7.63 -4.82 -15.19
C ASP A 198 -6.59 -3.70 -15.21
N LYS A 199 -5.33 -4.05 -15.53
CA LYS A 199 -4.21 -3.11 -15.57
C LYS A 199 -4.25 -2.25 -16.84
N GLU A 200 -4.81 -2.79 -17.93
CA GLU A 200 -4.87 -2.11 -19.24
C GLU A 200 -5.98 -1.07 -19.28
N ALA A 201 -7.07 -1.32 -18.56
CA ALA A 201 -8.15 -0.36 -18.37
C ALA A 201 -7.83 0.72 -17.32
N ALA A 202 -6.73 0.57 -16.57
CA ALA A 202 -6.33 1.56 -15.58
C ALA A 202 -5.77 2.83 -16.26
N PRO A 203 -5.95 4.02 -15.66
CA PRO A 203 -5.38 5.25 -16.19
C PRO A 203 -3.86 5.12 -16.33
N LYS A 204 -3.34 5.16 -17.55
CA LYS A 204 -1.89 5.16 -17.80
C LYS A 204 -1.30 6.49 -17.34
N ARG A 205 -0.13 6.45 -16.71
CA ARG A 205 0.58 7.66 -16.29
C ARG A 205 1.95 7.76 -16.94
N PRO A 206 2.27 8.87 -17.61
CA PRO A 206 3.63 9.07 -18.10
C PRO A 206 4.61 8.90 -16.93
N MET A 207 5.64 8.06 -17.10
CA MET A 207 6.75 8.07 -16.16
C MET A 207 7.40 9.45 -16.25
N GLU A 208 7.54 10.14 -15.13
CA GLU A 208 8.27 11.38 -15.01
C GLU A 208 9.68 11.08 -14.50
N ASN A 209 10.70 11.72 -15.08
CA ASN A 209 12.06 11.66 -14.57
C ASN A 209 12.19 12.45 -13.26
N ALA A 210 13.36 12.42 -12.62
CA ALA A 210 13.63 13.15 -11.38
C ALA A 210 13.39 14.68 -11.47
N ASP A 211 13.29 15.23 -12.69
CA ASP A 211 13.02 16.64 -12.99
C ASP A 211 11.55 16.91 -13.38
N GLY A 212 10.65 15.93 -13.23
CA GLY A 212 9.22 16.07 -13.55
C GLY A 212 8.90 16.06 -15.05
N LYS A 213 9.86 15.70 -15.93
CA LYS A 213 9.63 15.58 -17.37
C LYS A 213 9.21 14.17 -17.74
N SER A 214 8.19 14.06 -18.59
CA SER A 214 7.75 12.75 -19.07
C SER A 214 8.84 12.06 -19.92
N ILE A 215 9.06 10.76 -19.70
CA ILE A 215 10.06 9.98 -20.46
C ILE A 215 9.75 10.01 -21.96
N ARG A 216 8.47 10.03 -22.35
CA ARG A 216 8.06 10.14 -23.76
C ARG A 216 8.47 11.47 -24.41
N GLU A 217 8.56 12.56 -23.65
CA GLU A 217 9.04 13.85 -24.13
C GLU A 217 10.57 13.87 -24.28
N LEU A 218 11.28 13.11 -23.44
CA LEU A 218 12.73 12.90 -23.55
C LEU A 218 13.10 11.96 -24.72
N GLU A 219 12.29 10.93 -24.98
CA GLU A 219 12.43 10.07 -26.16
C GLU A 219 12.12 10.84 -27.46
N ALA A 220 11.13 11.72 -27.45
CA ALA A 220 10.81 12.58 -28.61
C ALA A 220 11.89 13.63 -28.91
N THR A 221 12.63 14.08 -27.90
CA THR A 221 13.72 15.09 -28.06
C THR A 221 15.08 14.47 -28.32
N SER A 222 15.26 13.17 -28.10
CA SER A 222 16.49 12.41 -28.42
C SER A 222 16.44 11.71 -29.78
N GLY A 223 15.35 11.89 -30.54
CA GLY A 223 15.25 11.48 -31.95
C GLY A 223 16.25 12.24 -32.82
N ILE A 224 17.42 11.64 -33.00
CA ILE A 224 18.46 12.07 -33.95
C ILE A 224 17.85 12.10 -35.36
N ASP A 225 17.85 13.29 -35.94
CA ASP A 225 17.49 13.61 -37.31
C ASP A 225 18.37 12.79 -38.29
N PRO A 226 17.83 11.86 -39.11
CA PRO A 226 18.61 11.21 -40.16
C PRO A 226 18.64 12.14 -41.37
N GLY A 227 19.32 13.27 -41.22
CA GLY A 227 19.40 14.31 -42.23
C GLY A 227 20.83 14.74 -42.49
N PHE A 228 21.64 13.91 -43.18
CA PHE A 228 22.78 14.43 -43.94
C PHE A 228 23.13 13.53 -45.15
N GLU A 229 22.70 14.06 -46.31
CA GLU A 229 23.28 14.03 -47.67
C GLU A 229 23.57 12.70 -48.41
N LYS A 230 22.88 12.57 -49.56
CA LYS A 230 23.19 11.69 -50.70
C LYS A 230 24.22 12.40 -51.63
N PRO A 231 24.87 11.65 -52.55
CA PRO A 231 26.27 11.82 -52.98
C PRO A 231 26.57 13.02 -53.87
#